data_AF-A0A523Y9P6-F1
#
_entry.id   AF-A0A523Y9P6-F1
#
_cell.length_a   1.000
_cell.length_b   1.000
_cell.length_c   1.000
_cell.angle_alpha   90.00
_cell.angle_beta   90.00
_cell.angle_gamma   90.00
#
_symmetry.space_group_name_H-M   'P 1'
#
loop_
_entity.id
_entity.type
_entity.pdbx_description
1 polymer ?
#
loop_
_entity_poly.entity_id
_entity_poly.type
_entity_poly.pdbx_seq_one_letter_code
_entity_poly.pdbx_strand_id
1 'polypeptide(L)'
;MKELKIFGVVAAFTLLLYWGVEPFAHSQMHAHVEGHDFVYDGTADIAEATKAEKKDKVDAKKAFWADVAKVGKMKGDAAAGEAGFATCMGCHTGMPINMGGVIAPALDHAGAIYDKNYLIALIKDPAMASNVDHKYADTSTHPMGSIKMMMTDDQQIADVVAYMMAKKAGEVTTKEAFAEACGRCHAMRYAKTSQLGDIPKFKYEKDTLSYKVKILEEQ
;
A
#
# COMPACT_ATOMS: atom_id res chain seq x y z
N MET A 1 3.44 -54.21 25.22
CA MET A 1 3.21 -53.14 26.23
C MET A 1 4.14 -51.94 26.06
N LYS A 2 5.40 -52.12 25.63
CA LYS A 2 6.29 -50.98 25.33
C LYS A 2 5.81 -50.15 24.14
N GLU A 3 5.33 -50.77 23.05
CA GLU A 3 4.85 -50.01 21.89
C GLU A 3 3.59 -49.19 22.19
N LEU A 4 2.64 -49.74 22.97
CA LEU A 4 1.42 -49.01 23.37
C LEU A 4 1.73 -47.79 24.25
N LYS A 5 2.77 -47.86 25.09
CA LYS A 5 3.23 -46.71 25.89
C LYS A 5 3.87 -45.65 25.00
N ILE A 6 4.68 -46.06 24.03
CA ILE A 6 5.29 -45.13 23.05
C ILE A 6 4.19 -44.45 22.22
N PHE A 7 3.22 -45.22 21.72
CA PHE A 7 2.07 -44.67 20.99
C PHE A 7 1.26 -43.68 21.85
N GLY A 8 1.00 -44.01 23.12
CA GLY A 8 0.31 -43.09 24.04
C GLY A 8 1.06 -41.77 24.25
N VAL A 9 2.38 -41.82 24.36
CA VAL A 9 3.22 -40.62 24.48
C VAL A 9 3.16 -39.78 23.19
N VAL A 10 3.32 -40.42 22.03
CA VAL A 10 3.24 -39.73 20.73
C VAL A 10 1.85 -39.09 20.55
N ALA A 11 0.77 -39.84 20.83
CA ALA A 11 -0.59 -39.33 20.75
C ALA A 11 -0.80 -38.12 21.68
N ALA A 12 -0.31 -38.18 22.92
CA ALA A 12 -0.42 -37.07 23.87
C ALA A 12 0.28 -35.80 23.36
N PHE A 13 1.52 -35.91 22.85
CA PHE A 13 2.24 -34.75 22.31
C PHE A 13 1.62 -34.22 21.02
N THR A 14 1.11 -35.08 20.14
CA THR A 14 0.41 -34.65 18.93
C THR A 14 -0.86 -33.87 19.26
N LEU A 15 -1.66 -34.33 20.22
CA LEU A 15 -2.88 -33.64 20.63
C LEU A 15 -2.57 -32.31 21.34
N LEU A 16 -1.53 -32.27 22.18
CA LEU A 16 -1.06 -31.04 22.83
C LEU A 16 -0.59 -30.01 21.80
N LEU A 17 0.12 -30.44 20.76
CA LEU A 17 0.56 -29.55 19.69
C LEU A 17 -0.65 -29.00 18.92
N TYR A 18 -1.57 -29.88 18.52
CA TYR A 18 -2.70 -29.54 17.65
C TYR A 18 -3.79 -28.70 18.33
N TRP A 19 -4.07 -28.93 19.62
CA TRP A 19 -5.11 -28.19 20.36
C TRP A 19 -4.59 -27.14 21.34
N GLY A 20 -3.31 -27.20 21.71
CA GLY A 20 -2.70 -26.24 22.63
C GLY A 20 -1.79 -25.26 21.91
N VAL A 21 -0.68 -25.79 21.40
CA VAL A 21 0.42 -24.95 20.87
C VAL A 21 0.02 -24.27 19.57
N GLU A 22 -0.57 -24.98 18.61
CA GLU A 22 -0.91 -24.44 17.29
C GLU A 22 -2.01 -23.36 17.35
N PRO A 23 -3.14 -23.52 18.10
CA PRO A 23 -4.12 -22.46 18.25
C PRO A 23 -3.56 -21.25 18.99
N PHE A 24 -2.73 -21.46 20.01
CA PHE A 24 -2.06 -20.36 20.71
C PHE A 24 -1.09 -19.62 19.78
N ALA A 25 -0.24 -20.36 19.05
CA ALA A 25 0.70 -19.79 18.09
C ALA A 25 -0.05 -19.03 16.98
N HIS A 26 -1.14 -19.57 16.43
CA HIS A 26 -1.98 -18.87 15.47
C HIS A 26 -2.67 -17.65 16.09
N SER A 27 -3.06 -17.67 17.36
CA SER A 27 -3.62 -16.47 18.03
C SER A 27 -2.60 -15.36 18.24
N GLN A 28 -1.31 -15.70 18.42
CA GLN A 28 -0.23 -14.73 18.59
C GLN A 28 0.33 -14.24 17.25
N MET A 29 0.53 -15.15 16.29
CA MET A 29 1.06 -14.81 14.96
C MET A 29 0.00 -14.22 14.01
N HIS A 30 -1.28 -14.55 14.22
CA HIS A 30 -2.43 -13.92 13.57
C HIS A 30 -3.26 -13.16 14.60
N ALA A 31 -2.59 -12.46 15.51
CA ALA A 31 -3.26 -11.51 16.40
C ALA A 31 -4.11 -10.59 15.52
N HIS A 32 -5.41 -10.53 15.81
CA HIS A 32 -6.31 -9.68 15.06
C HIS A 32 -5.84 -8.23 15.21
N VAL A 33 -5.42 -7.62 14.11
CA VAL A 33 -5.11 -6.20 14.08
C VAL A 33 -6.43 -5.50 13.78
N GLU A 34 -6.90 -4.71 14.74
CA GLU A 34 -8.06 -3.85 14.49
C GLU A 34 -7.74 -2.94 13.32
N GLY A 35 -8.56 -2.97 12.27
CA GLY A 35 -8.32 -2.21 11.05
C GLY A 35 -8.57 -0.70 11.20
N HIS A 36 -8.86 -0.21 12.41
CA HIS A 36 -9.26 1.18 12.69
C HIS A 36 -10.31 1.72 11.69
N ASP A 37 -11.30 0.88 11.33
CA ASP A 37 -12.31 1.16 10.30
C ASP A 37 -11.72 1.63 8.94
N PHE A 38 -10.48 1.24 8.66
CA PHE A 38 -9.67 1.67 7.51
C PHE A 38 -9.46 3.19 7.41
N VAL A 39 -9.62 3.91 8.52
CA VAL A 39 -9.35 5.35 8.62
C VAL A 39 -7.86 5.57 8.78
N TYR A 40 -7.30 6.50 8.00
CA TYR A 40 -5.89 6.85 8.06
C TYR A 40 -5.69 8.35 8.35
N ASP A 41 -5.47 8.68 9.62
CA ASP A 41 -5.40 10.05 10.13
C ASP A 41 -4.02 10.43 10.72
N GLY A 42 -3.04 9.53 10.60
CA GLY A 42 -1.68 9.74 11.09
C GLY A 42 -1.47 9.62 12.60
N THR A 43 -2.51 9.25 13.36
CA THR A 43 -2.40 9.07 14.81
C THR A 43 -1.36 8.01 15.17
N ALA A 44 -1.34 6.89 14.45
CA ALA A 44 -0.35 5.83 14.59
C ALA A 44 1.07 6.33 14.29
N ASP A 45 1.27 7.08 13.20
CA ASP A 45 2.58 7.62 12.82
C ASP A 45 3.15 8.57 13.88
N ILE A 46 2.29 9.43 14.45
CA ILE A 46 2.66 10.36 15.52
C ILE A 46 3.00 9.60 16.80
N ALA A 47 2.21 8.58 17.14
CA ALA A 47 2.45 7.74 18.32
C ALA A 47 3.78 6.96 18.19
N GLU A 48 4.07 6.42 17.00
CA GLU A 48 5.35 5.76 16.71
C GLU A 48 6.53 6.74 16.85
N ALA A 49 6.45 7.91 16.22
CA ALA A 49 7.49 8.93 16.33
C ALA A 49 7.70 9.42 17.78
N THR A 50 6.61 9.50 18.55
CA THR A 50 6.64 9.88 19.97
C THR A 50 7.35 8.82 20.81
N LYS A 51 7.04 7.54 20.59
CA LYS A 51 7.71 6.41 21.25
C LYS A 51 9.20 6.34 20.90
N ALA A 52 9.57 6.74 19.68
CA ALA A 52 10.96 6.79 19.24
C ALA A 52 11.74 8.02 19.76
N GLU A 53 11.12 8.88 20.57
CA GLU A 53 11.70 10.09 21.16
C GLU A 53 12.27 11.11 20.14
N LYS A 54 11.81 11.06 18.89
CA LYS A 54 12.26 11.95 17.80
C LYS A 54 11.39 13.20 17.73
N LYS A 55 11.62 14.17 18.63
CA LYS A 55 10.80 15.39 18.75
C LYS A 55 10.58 16.13 17.43
N ASP A 56 11.64 16.36 16.65
CA ASP A 56 11.52 17.06 15.35
C ASP A 56 10.59 16.34 14.36
N LYS A 57 10.61 14.99 14.39
CA LYS A 57 9.74 14.15 13.54
C LYS A 57 8.30 14.12 14.06
N VAL A 58 8.10 14.15 15.38
CA VAL A 58 6.77 14.27 15.99
C VAL A 58 6.11 15.56 15.55
N ASP A 59 6.81 16.68 15.65
CA ASP A 59 6.26 18.00 15.30
C ASP A 59 6.00 18.10 13.79
N ALA A 60 6.90 17.59 12.95
CA ALA A 60 6.69 17.52 11.51
C ALA A 60 5.47 16.68 11.14
N LYS A 61 5.30 15.49 11.73
CA LYS A 61 4.14 14.62 11.48
C LYS A 61 2.84 15.23 11.98
N LYS A 62 2.84 15.87 13.17
CA LYS A 62 1.67 16.61 13.67
C LYS A 62 1.25 17.74 12.73
N ALA A 63 2.22 18.54 12.27
CA ALA A 63 1.95 19.63 11.34
C ALA A 63 1.40 19.10 10.00
N PHE A 64 2.02 18.05 9.45
CA PHE A 64 1.59 17.42 8.22
C PHE A 64 0.16 16.86 8.32
N TRP A 65 -0.13 16.07 9.35
CA TRP A 65 -1.45 15.46 9.53
C TRP A 65 -2.54 16.48 9.89
N ALA A 66 -2.20 17.57 10.58
CA ALA A 66 -3.12 18.69 10.79
C ALA A 66 -3.46 19.39 9.47
N ASP A 67 -2.48 19.58 8.59
CA ASP A 67 -2.66 20.17 7.26
C ASP A 67 -3.49 19.25 6.33
N VAL A 68 -3.29 17.92 6.40
CA VAL A 68 -4.15 16.94 5.73
C VAL A 68 -5.58 17.03 6.26
N ALA A 69 -5.78 17.05 7.57
CA ALA A 69 -7.10 17.13 8.18
C ALA A 69 -7.84 18.43 7.83
N LYS A 70 -7.11 19.54 7.65
CA LYS A 70 -7.66 20.81 7.15
C LYS A 70 -8.24 20.64 5.75
N VAL A 71 -7.50 20.02 4.83
CA VAL A 71 -7.98 19.74 3.46
C VAL A 71 -9.11 18.72 3.45
N GLY A 72 -9.03 17.69 4.30
CA GLY A 72 -10.07 16.67 4.43
C GLY A 72 -11.45 17.22 4.82
N LYS A 73 -11.49 18.38 5.48
CA LYS A 73 -12.72 19.11 5.85
C LYS A 73 -13.24 20.04 4.75
N MET A 74 -12.44 20.31 3.71
CA MET A 74 -12.89 21.11 2.58
C MET A 74 -13.95 20.35 1.78
N LYS A 75 -14.89 21.10 1.21
CA LYS A 75 -15.89 20.55 0.29
C LYS A 75 -15.25 20.45 -1.10
N GLY A 76 -14.84 19.25 -1.48
CA GLY A 76 -14.31 18.99 -2.82
C GLY A 76 -15.42 18.91 -3.88
N ASP A 77 -15.12 19.36 -5.09
CA ASP A 77 -15.95 19.24 -6.28
C ASP A 77 -15.33 18.23 -7.26
N ALA A 78 -16.01 17.10 -7.45
CA ALA A 78 -15.55 16.06 -8.37
C ALA A 78 -15.45 16.56 -9.82
N ALA A 79 -16.32 17.47 -10.26
CA ALA A 79 -16.24 17.99 -11.63
C ALA A 79 -15.01 18.89 -11.82
N ALA A 80 -14.66 19.70 -10.81
CA ALA A 80 -13.45 20.52 -10.83
C ALA A 80 -12.17 19.67 -10.71
N GLY A 81 -12.25 18.56 -9.98
CA GLY A 81 -11.14 17.65 -9.73
C GLY A 81 -10.66 16.85 -10.94
N GLU A 82 -11.49 16.71 -11.97
CA GLU A 82 -11.16 15.91 -13.17
C GLU A 82 -9.90 16.42 -13.87
N ALA A 83 -9.77 17.74 -14.02
CA ALA A 83 -8.61 18.35 -14.67
C ALA A 83 -7.32 18.14 -13.86
N GLY A 84 -7.38 18.25 -12.52
CA GLY A 84 -6.23 17.95 -11.67
C GLY A 84 -5.87 16.46 -11.66
N PHE A 85 -6.88 15.58 -11.73
CA PHE A 85 -6.65 14.14 -11.83
C PHE A 85 -5.99 13.75 -13.16
N ALA A 86 -6.27 14.46 -14.24
CA ALA A 86 -5.60 14.24 -15.52
C ALA A 86 -4.07 14.40 -15.43
N THR A 87 -3.57 15.25 -14.52
CA THR A 87 -2.13 15.35 -14.24
C THR A 87 -1.56 14.05 -13.67
N CYS A 88 -2.33 13.33 -12.85
CA CYS A 88 -1.93 12.02 -12.32
C CYS A 88 -1.75 11.01 -13.46
N MET A 89 -2.58 11.07 -14.50
CA MET A 89 -2.52 10.13 -15.62
C MET A 89 -1.23 10.24 -16.46
N GLY A 90 -0.47 11.33 -16.32
CA GLY A 90 0.86 11.47 -16.95
C GLY A 90 1.85 10.40 -16.50
N CYS A 91 1.73 9.92 -15.25
CA CYS A 91 2.51 8.79 -14.74
C CYS A 91 1.64 7.53 -14.58
N HIS A 92 0.39 7.69 -14.14
CA HIS A 92 -0.51 6.60 -13.79
C HIS A 92 -1.29 6.06 -14.99
N THR A 93 -0.57 5.69 -16.05
CA THR A 93 -1.18 5.26 -17.34
C THR A 93 -1.83 3.87 -17.31
N GLY A 94 -1.66 3.13 -16.22
CA GLY A 94 -2.05 1.70 -16.12
C GLY A 94 -1.13 0.75 -16.90
N MET A 95 -0.13 1.28 -17.62
CA MET A 95 0.87 0.50 -18.33
C MET A 95 2.09 0.26 -17.45
N PRO A 96 2.77 -0.89 -17.58
CA PRO A 96 3.99 -1.20 -16.83
C PRO A 96 5.21 -0.44 -17.37
N ILE A 97 5.13 0.90 -17.36
CA ILE A 97 6.19 1.81 -17.79
C ILE A 97 7.04 2.13 -16.56
N ASN A 98 8.33 1.83 -16.66
CA ASN A 98 9.29 2.13 -15.63
C ASN A 98 9.69 3.61 -15.68
N MET A 99 9.43 4.32 -14.58
CA MET A 99 9.66 5.75 -14.41
C MET A 99 10.79 6.00 -13.39
N GLY A 100 11.96 5.39 -13.62
CA GLY A 100 13.13 5.56 -12.76
C GLY A 100 13.20 4.56 -11.60
N GLY A 101 12.97 3.29 -11.89
CA GLY A 101 12.99 2.17 -10.95
C GLY A 101 11.63 1.82 -10.34
N VAL A 102 10.56 2.52 -10.74
CA VAL A 102 9.20 2.27 -10.23
C VAL A 102 8.17 2.32 -11.34
N ILE A 103 7.22 1.40 -11.27
CA ILE A 103 6.05 1.33 -12.15
C ILE A 103 4.84 1.92 -11.41
N ALA A 104 4.29 3.02 -11.95
CA ALA A 104 3.19 3.74 -11.32
C ALA A 104 1.88 2.90 -11.25
N PRO A 105 1.01 3.14 -10.25
CA PRO A 105 -0.26 2.42 -10.14
C PRO A 105 -1.24 2.79 -11.21
N ALA A 106 -2.09 1.82 -11.58
CA ALA A 106 -3.42 2.17 -12.03
C ALA A 106 -4.16 2.84 -10.86
N LEU A 107 -4.88 3.92 -11.16
CA LEU A 107 -5.70 4.65 -10.18
C LEU A 107 -7.18 4.36 -10.34
N ASP A 108 -7.54 3.30 -11.06
CA ASP A 108 -8.94 3.02 -11.44
C ASP A 108 -9.83 2.66 -10.25
N HIS A 109 -9.24 2.08 -9.21
CA HIS A 109 -9.92 1.70 -7.97
C HIS A 109 -9.42 2.46 -6.75
N ALA A 110 -8.66 3.54 -6.95
CA ALA A 110 -8.02 4.26 -5.85
C ALA A 110 -9.04 4.84 -4.85
N GLY A 111 -10.23 5.22 -5.31
CA GLY A 111 -11.31 5.67 -4.45
C GLY A 111 -12.06 4.56 -3.71
N ALA A 112 -11.84 3.29 -4.07
CA ALA A 112 -12.41 2.15 -3.34
C ALA A 112 -11.42 1.55 -2.33
N ILE A 113 -10.12 1.62 -2.62
CA ILE A 113 -9.06 0.93 -1.85
C ILE A 113 -8.45 1.83 -0.77
N TYR A 114 -8.40 3.15 -1.01
CA TYR A 114 -7.69 4.07 -0.14
C TYR A 114 -8.62 5.04 0.59
N ASP A 115 -8.26 5.35 1.84
CA ASP A 115 -8.93 6.38 2.62
C ASP A 115 -8.74 7.78 2.03
N LYS A 116 -9.75 8.64 2.22
CA LYS A 116 -9.75 10.04 1.74
C LYS A 116 -8.54 10.81 2.25
N ASN A 117 -8.24 10.73 3.54
CA ASN A 117 -7.13 11.49 4.14
C ASN A 117 -5.79 10.91 3.71
N TYR A 118 -5.69 9.59 3.51
CA TYR A 118 -4.51 8.99 2.89
C TYR A 118 -4.27 9.52 1.48
N LEU A 119 -5.30 9.62 0.63
CA LEU A 119 -5.14 10.16 -0.73
C LEU A 119 -4.68 11.63 -0.72
N ILE A 120 -5.22 12.45 0.19
CA ILE A 120 -4.77 13.83 0.40
C ILE A 120 -3.30 13.85 0.85
N ALA A 121 -2.95 13.01 1.83
CA ALA A 121 -1.59 12.89 2.34
C ALA A 121 -0.62 12.48 1.23
N LEU A 122 -1.00 11.49 0.41
CA LEU A 122 -0.19 10.97 -0.69
C LEU A 122 0.08 12.05 -1.74
N ILE A 123 -0.91 12.87 -2.10
CA ILE A 123 -0.70 14.01 -3.01
C ILE A 123 0.26 15.04 -2.40
N LYS A 124 0.17 15.29 -1.09
CA LYS A 124 1.01 16.27 -0.37
C LYS A 124 2.45 15.81 -0.20
N ASP A 125 2.67 14.62 0.36
CA ASP A 125 3.98 14.01 0.57
C ASP A 125 3.84 12.47 0.70
N PRO A 126 4.18 11.72 -0.36
CA PRO A 126 4.10 10.25 -0.34
C PRO A 126 4.93 9.55 0.72
N ALA A 127 6.09 10.12 1.08
CA ALA A 127 6.97 9.52 2.07
C ALA A 127 6.39 9.68 3.48
N MET A 128 5.78 10.83 3.76
CA MET A 128 5.03 11.05 5.01
C MET A 128 3.77 10.20 5.06
N ALA A 129 2.98 10.16 3.97
CA ALA A 129 1.75 9.38 3.88
C ALA A 129 1.97 7.87 4.05
N SER A 130 3.11 7.35 3.58
CA SER A 130 3.45 5.92 3.72
C SER A 130 4.33 5.63 4.95
N ASN A 131 4.53 6.62 5.84
CA ASN A 131 5.37 6.54 7.04
C ASN A 131 6.81 6.04 6.78
N VAL A 132 7.38 6.40 5.63
CA VAL A 132 8.75 6.05 5.21
C VAL A 132 9.68 7.27 5.12
N ASP A 133 9.25 8.44 5.58
CA ASP A 133 10.01 9.69 5.57
C ASP A 133 11.39 9.59 6.27
N HIS A 134 11.55 8.64 7.18
CA HIS A 134 12.83 8.36 7.84
C HIS A 134 13.89 7.73 6.91
N LYS A 135 13.49 7.20 5.75
CA LYS A 135 14.39 6.59 4.76
C LYS A 135 15.01 7.63 3.82
N TYR A 136 14.47 8.84 3.79
CA TYR A 136 14.84 9.87 2.84
C TYR A 136 15.43 11.08 3.57
N ALA A 137 16.56 11.58 3.09
CA ALA A 137 17.09 12.86 3.56
C ALA A 137 16.21 14.03 3.10
N ASP A 138 15.65 13.90 1.89
CA ASP A 138 14.64 14.78 1.31
C ASP A 138 13.54 13.92 0.68
N THR A 139 12.29 14.12 1.10
CA THR A 139 11.13 13.35 0.61
C THR A 139 10.87 13.55 -0.88
N SER A 140 11.45 14.60 -1.50
CA SER A 140 11.43 14.80 -2.96
C SER A 140 12.07 13.64 -3.74
N THR A 141 12.96 12.89 -3.11
CA THR A 141 13.64 11.72 -3.71
C THR A 141 12.81 10.43 -3.63
N HIS A 142 11.61 10.48 -3.04
CA HIS A 142 10.69 9.36 -3.05
C HIS A 142 10.29 9.00 -4.51
N PRO A 143 10.22 7.71 -4.89
CA PRO A 143 9.96 7.33 -6.29
C PRO A 143 8.64 7.83 -6.87
N MET A 144 7.64 7.99 -6.01
CA MET A 144 6.52 8.89 -6.27
C MET A 144 6.87 10.22 -5.61
N GLY A 145 7.42 11.17 -6.37
CA GLY A 145 7.72 12.50 -5.84
C GLY A 145 6.43 13.21 -5.39
N SER A 146 6.54 14.18 -4.48
CA SER A 146 5.39 15.02 -4.13
C SER A 146 4.88 15.77 -5.37
N ILE A 147 3.60 15.58 -5.68
CA ILE A 147 2.91 16.33 -6.75
C ILE A 147 2.16 17.54 -6.20
N LYS A 148 2.34 17.89 -4.92
CA LYS A 148 1.74 19.08 -4.31
C LYS A 148 1.99 20.33 -5.15
N MET A 149 3.20 20.47 -5.70
CA MET A 149 3.59 21.61 -6.52
C MET A 149 2.94 21.62 -7.92
N MET A 150 2.34 20.51 -8.34
CA MET A 150 1.52 20.42 -9.55
C MET A 150 0.07 20.84 -9.29
N MET A 151 -0.30 21.05 -8.02
CA MET A 151 -1.61 21.55 -7.62
C MET A 151 -1.49 23.04 -7.25
N THR A 152 -2.49 23.83 -7.61
CA THR A 152 -2.53 25.27 -7.39
C THR A 152 -2.69 25.61 -5.91
N ASP A 153 -3.51 24.86 -5.19
CA ASP A 153 -3.83 25.08 -3.78
C ASP A 153 -4.45 23.84 -3.12
N ASP A 154 -4.75 23.96 -1.82
CA ASP A 154 -5.42 22.93 -1.01
C ASP A 154 -6.81 22.54 -1.57
N GLN A 155 -7.54 23.47 -2.18
CA GLN A 155 -8.89 23.20 -2.70
C GLN A 155 -8.80 22.31 -3.94
N GLN A 156 -7.83 22.52 -4.83
CA GLN A 156 -7.62 21.63 -5.96
C GLN A 156 -7.30 20.19 -5.52
N ILE A 157 -6.54 20.03 -4.43
CA ILE A 157 -6.29 18.70 -3.84
C ILE A 157 -7.61 18.07 -3.36
N ALA A 158 -8.45 18.84 -2.65
CA ALA A 158 -9.75 18.36 -2.19
C ALA A 158 -10.67 17.95 -3.36
N ASP A 159 -10.65 18.71 -4.45
CA ASP A 159 -11.42 18.45 -5.67
C ASP A 159 -10.95 17.18 -6.37
N VAL A 160 -9.63 16.99 -6.56
CA VAL A 160 -9.04 15.77 -7.15
C VAL A 160 -9.41 14.54 -6.33
N VAL A 161 -9.28 14.62 -5.01
CA VAL A 161 -9.66 13.50 -4.14
C VAL A 161 -11.16 13.24 -4.19
N ALA A 162 -12.01 14.28 -4.26
CA ALA A 162 -13.44 14.11 -4.48
C ALA A 162 -13.75 13.42 -5.82
N TYR A 163 -13.01 13.75 -6.88
CA TYR A 163 -13.12 13.05 -8.16
C TYR A 163 -12.73 11.57 -8.03
N MET A 164 -11.60 11.25 -7.39
CA MET A 164 -11.18 9.86 -7.16
C MET A 164 -12.23 9.09 -6.37
N MET A 165 -12.74 9.68 -5.28
CA MET A 165 -13.77 9.07 -4.43
C MET A 165 -15.11 8.87 -5.15
N ALA A 166 -15.44 9.69 -6.14
CA ALA A 166 -16.69 9.60 -6.88
C ALA A 166 -16.61 8.75 -8.15
N LYS A 167 -15.46 8.77 -8.84
CA LYS A 167 -15.29 8.20 -10.19
C LYS A 167 -14.36 6.99 -10.23
N LYS A 168 -13.56 6.79 -9.19
CA LYS A 168 -12.60 5.67 -9.03
C LYS A 168 -12.93 4.79 -7.83
N ALA A 169 -14.19 4.78 -7.42
CA ALA A 169 -14.72 3.99 -6.29
C ALA A 169 -15.67 2.86 -6.76
N GLY A 170 -15.35 2.25 -7.91
CA GLY A 170 -16.10 1.09 -8.42
C GLY A 170 -15.91 -0.17 -7.56
N GLU A 171 -16.67 -1.21 -7.86
CA GLU A 171 -16.43 -2.53 -7.25
C GLU A 171 -15.02 -3.01 -7.60
N VAL A 172 -14.33 -3.55 -6.59
CA VAL A 172 -12.97 -4.07 -6.73
C VAL A 172 -12.98 -5.54 -6.37
N THR A 173 -12.53 -6.40 -7.27
CA THR A 173 -12.35 -7.80 -6.94
C THR A 173 -11.14 -7.97 -6.02
N THR A 174 -11.12 -9.07 -5.25
CA THR A 174 -9.96 -9.40 -4.41
C THR A 174 -8.67 -9.51 -5.21
N LYS A 175 -8.74 -9.94 -6.48
CA LYS A 175 -7.58 -10.00 -7.38
C LYS A 175 -7.09 -8.59 -7.76
N GLU A 176 -7.97 -7.67 -8.09
CA GLU A 176 -7.61 -6.29 -8.43
C GLU A 176 -7.02 -5.57 -7.22
N ALA A 177 -7.67 -5.67 -6.05
CA ALA A 177 -7.13 -5.13 -4.80
C ALA A 177 -5.75 -5.71 -4.48
N PHE A 178 -5.55 -7.02 -4.66
CA PHE A 178 -4.25 -7.67 -4.46
C PHE A 178 -3.19 -7.20 -5.47
N ALA A 179 -3.56 -7.04 -6.75
CA ALA A 179 -2.64 -6.57 -7.78
C ALA A 179 -2.20 -5.13 -7.50
N GLU A 180 -3.13 -4.26 -7.12
CA GLU A 180 -2.89 -2.84 -6.85
C GLU A 180 -2.16 -2.58 -5.52
N ALA A 181 -2.41 -3.40 -4.50
CA ALA A 181 -1.75 -3.28 -3.20
C ALA A 181 -0.39 -4.00 -3.15
N CYS A 182 -0.27 -5.21 -3.72
CA CYS A 182 0.86 -6.10 -3.48
C CYS A 182 1.75 -6.31 -4.72
N GLY A 183 1.15 -6.47 -5.91
CA GLY A 183 1.84 -6.86 -7.14
C GLY A 183 2.88 -5.85 -7.64
N ARG A 184 2.87 -4.65 -7.05
CA ARG A 184 3.62 -3.47 -7.53
C ARG A 184 4.93 -3.26 -6.79
N CYS A 185 5.08 -3.89 -5.62
CA CYS A 185 6.32 -3.90 -4.85
C CYS A 185 6.87 -5.33 -4.65
N HIS A 186 6.03 -6.36 -4.79
CA HIS A 186 6.43 -7.75 -4.59
C HIS A 186 6.26 -8.59 -5.86
N ALA A 187 7.31 -9.33 -6.23
CA ALA A 187 7.19 -10.45 -7.15
C ALA A 187 6.56 -11.65 -6.41
N MET A 188 5.24 -11.76 -6.48
CA MET A 188 4.46 -12.78 -5.77
C MET A 188 4.48 -14.09 -6.54
N ARG A 189 5.57 -14.84 -6.38
CA ARG A 189 5.83 -16.12 -7.09
C ARG A 189 4.68 -17.12 -6.94
N TYR A 190 4.06 -17.20 -5.75
CA TYR A 190 2.95 -18.10 -5.49
C TYR A 190 1.68 -17.73 -6.29
N ALA A 191 1.49 -16.44 -6.56
CA ALA A 191 0.38 -15.91 -7.34
C ALA A 191 0.71 -15.78 -8.84
N LYS A 192 1.93 -16.17 -9.26
CA LYS A 192 2.43 -16.03 -10.63
C LYS A 192 2.29 -14.60 -11.16
N THR A 193 2.55 -13.60 -10.32
CA THR A 193 2.58 -12.18 -10.72
C THR A 193 3.94 -11.56 -10.41
N SER A 194 4.35 -10.59 -11.22
CA SER A 194 5.49 -9.72 -10.99
C SER A 194 5.05 -8.24 -11.06
N GLN A 195 6.00 -7.31 -10.96
CA GLN A 195 5.75 -5.88 -11.17
C GLN A 195 5.31 -5.55 -12.61
N LEU A 196 5.47 -6.49 -13.54
CA LEU A 196 4.97 -6.41 -14.92
C LEU A 196 3.56 -7.01 -15.08
N GLY A 197 2.95 -7.49 -13.98
CA GLY A 197 1.65 -8.16 -13.96
C GLY A 197 1.75 -9.69 -13.95
N ASP A 198 0.65 -10.34 -14.37
CA ASP A 198 0.55 -11.81 -14.44
C ASP A 198 1.62 -12.38 -15.37
N ILE A 199 2.40 -13.35 -14.87
CA ILE A 199 3.44 -14.04 -15.62
C ILE A 199 2.78 -14.94 -16.66
N PRO A 200 2.99 -14.70 -17.97
CA PRO A 200 2.39 -15.52 -19.01
C PRO A 200 2.90 -16.97 -18.96
N LYS A 201 2.10 -17.89 -19.48
CA LYS A 201 2.58 -19.24 -19.79
C LYS A 201 3.30 -19.21 -21.14
N PHE A 202 4.62 -19.43 -21.12
CA PHE A 202 5.41 -19.52 -22.33
C PHE A 202 5.49 -20.97 -22.83
N LYS A 203 5.54 -21.14 -24.15
CA LYS A 203 5.69 -22.46 -24.79
C LYS A 203 7.12 -22.98 -24.71
N TYR A 204 8.11 -22.08 -24.76
CA TYR A 204 9.53 -22.43 -24.79
C TYR A 204 10.27 -21.82 -23.59
N GLU A 205 11.24 -22.57 -23.05
CA GLU A 205 12.03 -22.15 -21.88
C GLU A 205 12.82 -20.87 -22.16
N LYS A 206 13.30 -20.67 -23.40
CA LYS A 206 13.99 -19.44 -23.79
C LYS A 206 13.14 -18.19 -23.57
N ASP A 207 11.83 -18.27 -23.84
CA ASP A 207 10.92 -17.12 -23.71
C ASP A 207 10.62 -16.86 -22.23
N THR A 208 10.50 -17.93 -21.42
CA THR A 208 10.42 -17.83 -19.96
C THR A 208 11.65 -17.14 -19.37
N LEU A 209 12.85 -17.52 -19.82
CA LEU A 209 14.09 -16.93 -19.34
C LEU A 209 14.23 -15.47 -19.78
N SER A 210 13.91 -15.15 -21.04
CA SER A 210 13.88 -13.76 -21.52
C SER A 210 12.92 -12.89 -20.72
N TYR A 211 11.74 -13.40 -20.37
CA TYR A 211 10.79 -12.66 -19.52
C TYR A 211 11.32 -12.46 -18.09
N LYS A 212 12.00 -13.46 -17.52
CA LYS A 212 12.66 -13.32 -16.21
C LYS A 212 13.78 -12.28 -16.22
N VAL A 213 14.58 -12.24 -17.28
CA VAL A 213 15.61 -11.19 -17.45
C VAL A 213 14.95 -9.82 -17.48
N LYS A 214 13.88 -9.65 -18.26
CA LYS A 214 13.11 -8.41 -18.30
C LYS A 214 12.59 -8.02 -16.91
N ILE A 215 12.04 -8.96 -16.13
CA ILE A 215 11.62 -8.68 -14.74
C ILE A 215 12.79 -8.15 -13.90
N LEU A 216 14.00 -8.69 -14.06
CA LEU A 216 15.16 -8.27 -13.26
C LEU A 216 15.72 -6.91 -13.69
N GLU A 217 15.61 -6.55 -14.98
CA GLU A 217 15.99 -5.23 -15.48
C GLU A 217 15.05 -4.11 -15.00
N GLU A 218 13.83 -4.48 -14.61
CA GLU A 218 12.77 -3.59 -14.14
C GLU A 218 12.65 -3.59 -12.60
N GLN A 219 13.68 -4.06 -11.88
CA GLN A 219 13.82 -4.00 -10.41
C GLN A 219 14.86 -2.96 -9.99
#